data_AF-A0A0U0ZSU9-F1
#
_entry.id   AF-A0A0U0ZSU9-F1
#
_cell.length_a   1.000
_cell.length_b   1.000
_cell.length_c   1.000
_cell.angle_alpha   90.00
_cell.angle_beta   90.00
_cell.angle_gamma   90.00
#
_symmetry.space_group_name_H-M   'P 1'
#
loop_
_entity.id
_entity.type
_entity.pdbx_description
1 polymer ?
#
loop_
_entity_poly.entity_id
_entity_poly.type
_entity_poly.pdbx_seq_one_letter_code
_entity_poly.pdbx_strand_id
1 'polypeptide(L)'
;MTAFHEGLFRRPEPAPPPRVLESAVVQRTTFLVPPIDEKAPVAPVPAHIVAAVHAARWPGILLPKLSIGGNLVYPVIAPNLPAWHQRVAARQRPELDPSTIVLWESWTEDLGPMPPATALSIVGFVSDARAHLARRAVNALRGLGAGMVVHTGVRGPTQDSRWECDYQGLFLAWAPAKPPAALCVPGRLGPVATARRIALTRVYEEKLFSWALHSRYGPASPTNR
;
A
#
# COMPACT_ATOMS: atom_id res chain seq x y z
N MET A 1 25.16 -70.83 -15.21
CA MET A 1 25.08 -70.68 -13.74
C MET A 1 26.49 -70.30 -13.29
N THR A 2 26.84 -69.09 -12.83
CA THR A 2 26.06 -67.97 -12.26
C THR A 2 26.96 -66.74 -12.49
N ALA A 3 26.55 -65.79 -13.33
CA ALA A 3 27.32 -64.56 -13.57
C ALA A 3 26.75 -63.46 -12.66
N PHE A 4 27.53 -63.06 -11.67
CA PHE A 4 27.23 -61.94 -10.77
C PHE A 4 27.37 -60.61 -11.53
N HIS A 5 26.29 -59.84 -11.58
CA HIS A 5 26.28 -58.47 -12.06
C HIS A 5 26.93 -57.55 -11.01
N GLU A 6 28.24 -57.39 -11.07
CA GLU A 6 28.94 -56.24 -10.47
C GLU A 6 28.78 -55.04 -11.39
N GLY A 7 28.10 -53.98 -10.94
CA GLY A 7 28.08 -52.72 -11.71
C GLY A 7 27.06 -51.65 -11.36
N LEU A 8 26.54 -51.58 -10.12
CA LEU A 8 25.43 -50.67 -9.79
C LEU A 8 25.65 -49.79 -8.55
N PHE A 9 26.90 -49.41 -8.27
CA PHE A 9 27.17 -48.32 -7.32
C PHE A 9 28.19 -47.35 -7.90
N ARG A 10 27.69 -46.39 -8.70
CA ARG A 10 28.45 -45.15 -8.98
C ARG A 10 28.61 -44.42 -7.64
N ARG A 11 29.86 -44.11 -7.27
CA ARG A 11 30.13 -43.22 -6.14
C ARG A 11 29.45 -41.86 -6.42
N PRO A 12 28.74 -41.27 -5.44
CA PRO A 12 28.18 -39.93 -5.59
C PRO A 12 29.33 -38.94 -5.84
N GLU A 13 29.18 -38.14 -6.89
CA GLU A 13 30.10 -37.07 -7.24
C GLU A 13 30.16 -36.06 -6.08
N PRO A 14 31.34 -35.62 -5.64
CA PRO A 14 31.47 -34.68 -4.54
C PRO A 14 30.71 -33.38 -4.88
N ALA A 15 29.89 -32.91 -3.94
CA ALA A 15 29.14 -31.68 -4.09
C ALA A 15 30.10 -30.52 -4.42
N PRO A 16 29.79 -29.68 -5.42
CA PRO A 16 30.63 -28.53 -5.74
C PRO A 16 30.75 -27.63 -4.50
N PRO A 17 31.91 -27.00 -4.28
CA PRO A 17 32.10 -26.10 -3.15
C PRO A 17 31.05 -24.98 -3.20
N PRO A 18 30.57 -24.51 -2.02
CA PRO A 18 29.61 -23.42 -1.97
C PRO A 18 30.17 -22.22 -2.71
N ARG A 19 29.46 -21.75 -3.73
CA ARG A 19 29.77 -20.49 -4.41
C ARG A 19 29.74 -19.39 -3.35
N VAL A 20 30.90 -18.79 -3.11
CA VAL A 20 31.00 -17.50 -2.42
C VAL A 20 30.19 -16.52 -3.27
N LEU A 21 29.00 -16.15 -2.80
CA LEU A 21 28.19 -15.11 -3.41
C LEU A 21 28.97 -13.81 -3.25
N GLU A 22 29.71 -13.42 -4.29
CA GLU A 22 30.25 -12.08 -4.44
C GLU A 22 29.12 -11.10 -4.13
N SER A 23 29.40 -10.23 -3.15
CA SER A 23 28.47 -9.27 -2.59
C SER A 23 27.69 -8.59 -3.72
N ALA A 24 26.39 -8.88 -3.78
CA ALA A 24 25.49 -8.26 -4.72
C ALA A 24 25.66 -6.75 -4.62
N VAL A 25 26.20 -6.14 -5.68
CA VAL A 25 26.27 -4.69 -5.85
C VAL A 25 24.86 -4.18 -5.60
N VAL A 26 24.65 -3.53 -4.46
CA VAL A 26 23.39 -2.88 -4.10
C VAL A 26 23.18 -1.79 -5.13
N GLN A 27 22.46 -2.11 -6.19
CA GLN A 27 22.01 -1.12 -7.16
C GLN A 27 21.19 -0.12 -6.35
N ARG A 28 21.73 1.10 -6.20
CA ARG A 28 21.01 2.25 -5.66
C ARG A 28 19.89 2.58 -6.64
N THR A 29 18.79 1.86 -6.55
CA THR A 29 17.54 2.25 -7.22
C THR A 29 17.11 3.55 -6.55
N THR A 30 17.43 4.68 -7.16
CA THR A 30 16.94 5.98 -6.73
C THR A 30 15.42 5.97 -6.90
N PHE A 31 14.70 5.70 -5.81
CA PHE A 31 13.25 5.82 -5.78
C PHE A 31 12.90 7.31 -5.86
N LEU A 32 12.79 7.84 -7.09
CA LEU A 32 12.27 9.17 -7.34
C LEU A 32 10.77 9.14 -7.03
N VAL A 33 10.42 9.34 -5.76
CA VAL A 33 9.04 9.51 -5.36
C VAL A 33 8.68 10.99 -5.55
N PRO A 34 7.76 11.34 -6.45
CA PRO A 34 7.45 12.74 -6.75
C PRO A 34 7.02 13.50 -5.48
N PRO A 35 7.34 14.80 -5.37
CA PRO A 35 6.91 15.63 -4.25
C PRO A 35 5.39 15.77 -4.25
N ILE A 36 4.81 15.89 -3.05
CA ILE A 36 3.40 16.30 -2.91
C ILE A 36 3.36 17.80 -3.14
N ASP A 37 2.45 18.27 -4.00
CA ASP A 37 2.21 19.70 -4.16
C ASP A 37 1.38 20.22 -2.98
N GLU A 38 2.07 20.69 -1.94
CA GLU A 38 1.45 21.24 -0.73
C GLU A 38 0.70 22.56 -0.96
N LYS A 39 0.80 23.16 -2.15
CA LYS A 39 0.09 24.42 -2.46
C LYS A 39 -1.23 24.20 -3.19
N ALA A 40 -1.48 22.98 -3.68
CA ALA A 40 -2.71 22.68 -4.41
C ALA A 40 -3.93 22.70 -3.46
N PRO A 41 -5.04 23.35 -3.84
CA PRO A 41 -6.26 23.31 -3.04
C PRO A 41 -6.74 21.86 -2.90
N VAL A 42 -6.94 21.44 -1.65
CA VAL A 42 -7.39 20.08 -1.33
C VAL A 42 -8.87 19.95 -1.62
N ALA A 43 -9.22 19.33 -2.75
CA ALA A 43 -10.60 18.99 -3.05
C ALA A 43 -11.12 17.96 -2.03
N PRO A 44 -12.33 18.14 -1.48
CA PRO A 44 -12.91 17.19 -0.53
C PRO A 44 -13.14 15.84 -1.20
N VAL A 45 -13.15 14.78 -0.40
CA VAL A 45 -13.47 13.43 -0.87
C VAL A 45 -14.93 13.37 -1.33
N PRO A 46 -15.23 12.92 -2.56
CA PRO A 46 -16.61 12.79 -3.02
C PRO A 46 -17.40 11.77 -2.20
N ALA A 47 -18.67 12.07 -1.91
CA ALA A 47 -19.54 11.23 -1.08
C ALA A 47 -19.69 9.78 -1.57
N HIS A 48 -19.65 9.56 -2.89
CA HIS A 48 -19.73 8.21 -3.47
C HIS A 48 -18.47 7.36 -3.19
N ILE A 49 -17.30 7.98 -3.01
CA ILE A 49 -16.07 7.29 -2.60
C ILE A 49 -16.17 6.90 -1.13
N VAL A 50 -16.63 7.83 -0.28
CA VAL A 50 -16.90 7.55 1.14
C VAL A 50 -17.86 6.37 1.29
N ALA A 51 -18.98 6.40 0.56
CA ALA A 51 -19.98 5.34 0.57
C ALA A 51 -19.42 3.99 0.08
N ALA A 52 -18.57 3.98 -0.96
CA ALA A 52 -17.91 2.77 -1.45
C ALA A 52 -16.97 2.14 -0.41
N VAL A 53 -16.16 2.97 0.27
CA VAL A 53 -15.26 2.53 1.35
C VAL A 53 -16.05 1.97 2.53
N HIS A 54 -17.15 2.61 2.90
CA HIS A 54 -18.07 2.08 3.93
C HIS A 54 -18.71 0.75 3.53
N ALA A 55 -19.16 0.61 2.27
CA ALA A 55 -19.74 -0.63 1.76
C ALA A 55 -18.73 -1.80 1.82
N ALA A 56 -17.45 -1.50 1.60
CA ALA A 56 -16.35 -2.46 1.74
C ALA A 56 -15.90 -2.71 3.17
N ARG A 57 -16.42 -1.95 4.14
CA ARG A 57 -16.03 -2.00 5.57
C ARG A 57 -14.52 -1.86 5.78
N TRP A 58 -13.84 -1.09 4.95
CA TRP A 58 -12.42 -0.83 5.15
C TRP A 58 -12.23 0.01 6.42
N PRO A 59 -11.33 -0.41 7.34
CA PRO A 59 -11.01 0.40 8.50
C PRO A 59 -10.21 1.64 8.10
N GLY A 60 -10.34 2.69 8.89
CA GLY A 60 -9.45 3.86 8.80
C GLY A 60 -10.08 5.12 8.23
N ILE A 61 -9.20 6.03 7.81
CA ILE A 61 -9.52 7.38 7.35
C ILE A 61 -9.25 7.44 5.84
N LEU A 62 -10.26 7.84 5.09
CA LEU A 62 -10.16 8.09 3.65
C LEU A 62 -9.63 9.51 3.43
N LEU A 63 -8.51 9.62 2.73
CA LEU A 63 -7.86 10.90 2.43
C LEU A 63 -8.33 11.45 1.08
N PRO A 64 -8.25 12.79 0.89
CA PRO A 64 -8.38 13.43 -0.39
C PRO A 64 -7.45 12.84 -1.45
N LYS A 65 -7.88 12.97 -2.70
CA LYS A 65 -7.18 12.40 -3.85
C LYS A 65 -5.77 12.97 -3.98
N LEU A 66 -4.78 12.12 -4.23
CA LEU A 66 -3.42 12.54 -4.54
C LEU A 66 -2.73 11.60 -5.54
N SER A 67 -1.62 12.06 -6.12
CA SER A 67 -0.82 11.28 -7.07
C SER A 67 0.25 10.47 -6.34
N ILE A 68 0.17 9.14 -6.45
CA ILE A 68 1.11 8.19 -5.85
C ILE A 68 1.74 7.36 -6.96
N GLY A 69 3.05 7.54 -7.17
CA GLY A 69 3.75 6.89 -8.28
C GLY A 69 3.13 7.22 -9.64
N GLY A 70 2.62 8.44 -9.83
CA GLY A 70 1.93 8.88 -11.04
C GLY A 70 0.46 8.42 -11.16
N ASN A 71 -0.08 7.72 -10.16
CA ASN A 71 -1.45 7.24 -10.16
C ASN A 71 -2.32 8.09 -9.23
N LEU A 72 -3.42 8.62 -9.77
CA LEU A 72 -4.35 9.45 -9.01
C LEU A 72 -5.35 8.57 -8.25
N VAL A 73 -5.24 8.54 -6.92
CA VAL A 73 -6.00 7.64 -6.04
C VAL A 73 -6.46 8.35 -4.77
N TYR A 74 -7.47 7.81 -4.10
CA TYR A 74 -7.84 8.16 -2.73
C TYR A 74 -7.24 7.12 -1.77
N PRO A 75 -6.25 7.46 -0.95
CA PRO A 75 -5.69 6.55 0.03
C PRO A 75 -6.65 6.32 1.19
N VAL A 76 -6.65 5.11 1.72
CA VAL A 76 -7.25 4.77 3.02
C VAL A 76 -6.13 4.39 3.97
N ILE A 77 -6.09 5.07 5.12
CA ILE A 77 -5.03 4.92 6.12
C ILE A 77 -5.60 4.49 7.47
N ALA A 78 -4.87 3.66 8.21
CA ALA A 78 -5.19 3.33 9.59
C ALA A 78 -4.21 4.07 10.52
N PRO A 79 -4.64 5.06 11.30
CA PRO A 79 -3.74 5.77 12.20
C PRO A 79 -3.29 4.87 13.36
N ASN A 80 -2.00 4.91 13.67
CA ASN A 80 -1.45 4.40 14.93
C ASN A 80 -1.61 5.52 15.97
N LEU A 81 -2.71 5.50 16.72
CA LEU A 81 -3.11 6.62 17.59
C LEU A 81 -1.99 7.04 18.57
N PRO A 82 -1.30 6.12 19.30
CA PRO A 82 -0.17 6.50 20.14
C PRO A 82 0.92 7.26 19.39
N ALA A 83 1.40 6.70 18.27
CA ALA A 83 2.49 7.31 17.50
C ALA A 83 2.05 8.63 16.85
N TRP A 84 0.82 8.70 16.33
CA TRP A 84 0.26 9.91 15.75
C TRP A 84 0.22 11.05 16.77
N HIS A 85 -0.39 10.82 17.94
CA HIS A 85 -0.51 11.84 18.98
C HIS A 85 0.85 12.25 19.53
N GLN A 86 1.75 11.30 19.79
CA GLN A 86 3.10 11.58 20.24
C GLN A 86 3.83 12.52 19.26
N ARG A 87 3.78 12.21 17.96
CA ARG A 87 4.46 13.01 16.93
C ARG A 87 3.86 14.40 16.77
N VAL A 88 2.52 14.51 16.77
CA VAL A 88 1.85 15.82 16.69
C VAL A 88 2.15 16.67 17.93
N ALA A 89 2.11 16.09 19.13
CA ALA A 89 2.43 16.80 20.38
C ALA A 89 3.89 17.27 20.41
N ALA A 90 4.82 16.43 19.95
CA ALA A 90 6.23 16.77 19.82
C ALA A 90 6.54 17.72 18.64
N ARG A 91 5.53 18.14 17.85
CA ARG A 91 5.69 18.88 16.59
C ARG A 91 6.68 18.22 15.63
N GLN A 92 6.80 16.90 15.71
CA GLN A 92 7.68 16.11 14.86
C GLN A 92 7.10 16.04 13.46
N ARG A 93 7.80 16.65 12.51
CA ARG A 93 7.38 16.66 11.10
C ARG A 93 7.45 15.24 10.50
N PRO A 94 6.66 14.97 9.45
CA PRO A 94 6.88 13.82 8.60
C PRO A 94 8.30 13.84 8.02
N GLU A 95 8.95 12.68 7.97
CA GLU A 95 10.25 12.53 7.30
C GLU A 95 10.00 12.24 5.82
N LEU A 96 10.56 13.04 4.92
CA LEU A 96 10.32 12.93 3.48
C LEU A 96 11.57 12.52 2.69
N ASP A 97 12.75 12.53 3.33
CA ASP A 97 13.97 12.03 2.72
C ASP A 97 14.00 10.49 2.72
N PRO A 98 13.97 9.85 1.53
CA PRO A 98 14.05 8.40 1.44
C PRO A 98 15.33 7.81 2.04
N SER A 99 16.43 8.57 2.05
CA SER A 99 17.73 8.10 2.57
C SER A 99 17.65 7.87 4.08
N THR A 100 17.09 8.84 4.81
CA THR A 100 16.80 8.73 6.24
C THR A 100 15.85 7.57 6.54
N ILE A 101 14.81 7.39 5.72
CA ILE A 101 13.84 6.31 5.91
C ILE A 101 14.46 4.93 5.68
N VAL A 102 15.36 4.79 4.69
CA VAL A 102 16.11 3.54 4.48
C VAL A 102 16.96 3.21 5.71
N LEU A 103 17.60 4.21 6.32
CA LEU A 103 18.33 4.02 7.57
C LEU A 103 17.41 3.60 8.71
N TRP A 104 16.23 4.22 8.84
CA TRP A 104 15.25 3.86 9.88
C TRP A 104 14.74 2.43 9.75
N GLU A 105 14.43 1.97 8.54
CA GLU A 105 13.93 0.62 8.30
C GLU A 105 15.05 -0.45 8.38
N SER A 106 16.30 -0.01 8.42
CA SER A 106 17.48 -0.86 8.65
C SER A 106 18.05 -0.70 10.06
N TRP A 107 17.33 -0.01 10.96
CA TRP A 107 17.84 0.34 12.29
C TRP A 107 18.07 -0.89 13.17
N THR A 108 19.14 -0.81 13.97
CA THR A 108 19.56 -1.77 14.99
C THR A 108 20.06 -0.99 16.22
N GLU A 109 20.13 -1.64 17.38
CA GLU A 109 20.41 -0.96 18.68
C GLU A 109 21.75 -0.20 18.72
N ASP A 110 22.71 -0.60 17.88
CA ASP A 110 24.02 0.01 17.71
C ASP A 110 24.03 1.30 16.86
N LEU A 111 22.95 1.59 16.13
CA LEU A 111 22.84 2.77 15.25
C LEU A 111 22.31 4.03 15.97
N GLY A 112 22.21 4.00 17.30
CA GLY A 112 21.81 5.14 18.12
C GLY A 112 20.32 5.12 18.50
N PRO A 113 19.69 6.29 18.74
CA PRO A 113 18.31 6.36 19.19
C PRO A 113 17.33 5.66 18.23
N MET A 114 16.36 4.95 18.78
CA MET A 114 15.32 4.26 18.00
C MET A 114 14.54 5.26 17.13
N PRO A 115 14.32 4.96 15.83
CA PRO A 115 13.61 5.85 14.94
C PRO A 115 12.14 6.02 15.39
N PRO A 116 11.49 7.13 14.98
CA PRO A 116 10.10 7.37 15.33
C PRO A 116 9.19 6.28 14.79
N ALA A 117 8.23 5.86 15.61
CA ALA A 117 7.20 4.92 15.19
C ALA A 117 6.36 5.48 14.04
N THR A 118 5.83 4.57 13.23
CA THR A 118 4.92 4.90 12.14
C THR A 118 3.61 5.46 12.65
N ALA A 119 3.27 6.68 12.22
CA ALA A 119 2.05 7.38 12.63
C ALA A 119 0.78 6.75 12.05
N LEU A 120 0.89 6.06 10.91
CA LEU A 120 -0.22 5.43 10.20
C LEU A 120 0.26 4.26 9.34
N SER A 121 -0.63 3.32 9.07
CA SER A 121 -0.40 2.25 8.09
C SER A 121 -1.31 2.44 6.88
N ILE A 122 -0.86 2.01 5.70
CA ILE A 122 -1.65 2.03 4.47
C ILE A 122 -2.62 0.84 4.50
N VAL A 123 -3.94 1.12 4.41
CA VAL A 123 -4.97 0.08 4.28
C VAL A 123 -5.15 -0.29 2.80
N GLY A 124 -5.24 0.73 1.96
CA GLY A 124 -5.39 0.55 0.52
C GLY A 124 -5.62 1.85 -0.24
N PHE A 125 -5.98 1.70 -1.51
CA PHE A 125 -6.19 2.79 -2.44
C PHE A 125 -7.47 2.59 -3.23
N VAL A 126 -8.19 3.68 -3.44
CA VAL A 126 -9.45 3.72 -4.17
C VAL A 126 -9.26 4.54 -5.44
N SER A 127 -9.79 4.08 -6.56
CA SER A 127 -9.83 4.84 -7.81
C SER A 127 -11.21 4.80 -8.45
N ASP A 128 -11.69 5.97 -8.86
CA ASP A 128 -12.94 6.24 -9.58
C ASP A 128 -12.71 6.61 -11.06
N ALA A 129 -11.48 6.41 -11.56
CA ALA A 129 -11.17 6.62 -12.96
C ALA A 129 -11.94 5.60 -13.86
N ARG A 130 -11.82 5.74 -15.18
CA ARG A 130 -12.34 4.73 -16.12
C ARG A 130 -11.80 3.35 -15.74
N ALA A 131 -12.62 2.31 -15.83
CA ALA A 131 -12.34 0.98 -15.26
C ALA A 131 -10.91 0.47 -15.52
N HIS A 132 -10.42 0.55 -16.76
CA HIS A 132 -9.06 0.12 -17.09
C HIS A 132 -7.96 0.96 -16.39
N LEU A 133 -8.14 2.29 -16.31
CA LEU A 133 -7.20 3.19 -15.61
C LEU A 133 -7.28 2.99 -14.10
N ALA A 134 -8.48 2.83 -13.55
CA ALA A 134 -8.67 2.60 -12.12
C ALA A 134 -7.98 1.30 -11.69
N ARG A 135 -8.19 0.19 -12.43
CA ARG A 135 -7.50 -1.08 -12.18
C ARG A 135 -5.99 -0.94 -12.30
N ARG A 136 -5.50 -0.29 -13.36
CA ARG A 136 -4.06 -0.06 -13.55
C ARG A 136 -3.47 0.71 -12.36
N ALA A 137 -4.14 1.77 -11.92
CA ALA A 137 -3.72 2.62 -10.81
C ALA A 137 -3.61 1.83 -9.50
N VAL A 138 -4.66 1.09 -9.11
CA VAL A 138 -4.63 0.33 -7.84
C VAL A 138 -3.71 -0.89 -7.91
N ASN A 139 -3.58 -1.54 -9.08
CA ASN A 139 -2.64 -2.65 -9.25
C ASN A 139 -1.18 -2.21 -9.18
N ALA A 140 -0.85 -1.01 -9.66
CA ALA A 140 0.49 -0.45 -9.52
C ALA A 140 0.91 -0.28 -8.04
N LEU A 141 -0.07 -0.15 -7.14
CA LEU A 141 0.12 0.06 -5.70
C LEU A 141 -0.17 -1.20 -4.86
N ARG A 142 -0.38 -2.36 -5.49
CA ARG A 142 -0.79 -3.60 -4.81
C ARG A 142 0.20 -4.15 -3.77
N GLY A 143 1.46 -3.69 -3.82
CA GLY A 143 2.49 -4.02 -2.84
C GLY A 143 2.41 -3.19 -1.55
N LEU A 144 1.61 -2.13 -1.54
CA LEU A 144 1.49 -1.20 -0.40
C LEU A 144 0.18 -1.39 0.37
N GLY A 145 -0.87 -1.91 -0.26
CA GLY A 145 -2.18 -2.12 0.38
C GLY A 145 -3.22 -2.73 -0.57
N ALA A 146 -4.47 -2.78 -0.11
CA ALA A 146 -5.60 -3.25 -0.91
C ALA A 146 -5.94 -2.26 -2.04
N GLY A 147 -6.59 -2.75 -3.10
CA GLY A 147 -7.05 -1.92 -4.21
C GLY A 147 -8.56 -1.97 -4.37
N MET A 148 -9.18 -0.81 -4.62
CA MET A 148 -10.62 -0.69 -4.90
C MET A 148 -10.86 0.12 -6.17
N VAL A 149 -11.70 -0.43 -7.04
CA VAL A 149 -12.28 0.28 -8.19
C VAL A 149 -13.70 0.70 -7.84
N VAL A 150 -14.02 1.98 -8.04
CA VAL A 150 -15.36 2.53 -7.85
C VAL A 150 -15.99 2.81 -9.21
N HIS A 151 -17.04 2.07 -9.53
CA HIS A 151 -17.83 2.30 -10.73
C HIS A 151 -18.98 3.28 -10.42
N THR A 152 -19.02 4.43 -11.07
CA THR A 152 -20.03 5.49 -10.82
C THR A 152 -21.15 5.52 -11.86
N GLY A 153 -21.04 4.74 -12.94
CA GLY A 153 -22.05 4.68 -14.00
C GLY A 153 -23.37 4.07 -13.56
N VAL A 154 -24.48 4.53 -14.14
CA VAL A 154 -25.86 4.16 -13.78
C VAL A 154 -26.16 2.67 -14.00
N ARG A 155 -25.56 2.03 -15.01
CA ARG A 155 -25.85 0.62 -15.38
C ARG A 155 -25.14 -0.42 -14.50
N GLY A 156 -24.33 0.01 -13.54
CA GLY A 156 -23.47 -0.89 -12.77
C GLY A 156 -22.29 -1.43 -13.58
N PRO A 157 -21.34 -2.12 -12.91
CA PRO A 157 -20.22 -2.76 -13.58
C PRO A 157 -20.67 -4.00 -14.36
N THR A 158 -20.06 -4.19 -15.54
CA THR A 158 -20.26 -5.37 -16.39
C THR A 158 -19.79 -6.66 -15.69
N GLN A 159 -20.26 -7.82 -16.18
CA GLN A 159 -19.80 -9.12 -15.70
C GLN A 159 -18.28 -9.29 -15.88
N ASP A 160 -17.73 -8.87 -17.02
CA ASP A 160 -16.28 -8.89 -17.27
C ASP A 160 -15.51 -8.07 -16.24
N SER A 161 -15.99 -6.86 -15.91
CA SER A 161 -15.35 -6.01 -14.90
C SER A 161 -15.32 -6.66 -13.52
N ARG A 162 -16.38 -7.41 -13.17
CA ARG A 162 -16.45 -8.15 -11.91
C ARG A 162 -15.44 -9.29 -11.90
N TRP A 163 -15.41 -10.10 -12.97
CA TRP A 163 -14.45 -11.19 -13.14
C TRP A 163 -13.00 -10.73 -13.11
N GLU A 164 -12.68 -9.63 -13.80
CA GLU A 164 -11.33 -9.06 -13.79
C GLU A 164 -10.90 -8.59 -12.40
N CYS A 165 -11.81 -7.94 -11.65
CA CYS A 165 -11.50 -7.48 -10.29
C CYS A 165 -11.33 -8.67 -9.34
N ASP A 166 -12.21 -9.68 -9.42
CA ASP A 166 -12.13 -10.89 -8.61
C ASP A 166 -10.81 -11.64 -8.84
N TYR A 167 -10.46 -11.87 -10.10
CA TYR A 167 -9.20 -12.52 -10.50
C TYR A 167 -7.95 -11.77 -9.96
N GLN A 168 -8.00 -10.44 -9.89
CA GLN A 168 -6.91 -9.61 -9.39
C GLN A 168 -6.93 -9.42 -7.86
N GLY A 169 -7.98 -9.91 -7.19
CA GLY A 169 -8.24 -9.68 -5.76
C GLY A 169 -8.48 -8.21 -5.43
N LEU A 170 -9.12 -7.46 -6.34
CA LEU A 170 -9.50 -6.06 -6.16
C LEU A 170 -10.94 -5.96 -5.67
N PHE A 171 -11.19 -5.01 -4.79
CA PHE A 171 -12.55 -4.61 -4.46
C PHE A 171 -13.19 -3.91 -5.67
N LEU A 172 -14.45 -4.21 -5.94
CA LEU A 172 -15.26 -3.47 -6.90
C LEU A 172 -16.51 -2.98 -6.21
N ALA A 173 -16.64 -1.67 -6.09
CA ALA A 173 -17.84 -1.02 -5.58
C ALA A 173 -18.61 -0.35 -6.72
N TRP A 174 -19.93 -0.42 -6.68
CA TRP A 174 -20.80 0.36 -7.54
C TRP A 174 -21.44 1.48 -6.71
N ALA A 175 -21.13 2.73 -7.07
CA ALA A 175 -21.58 3.91 -6.35
C ALA A 175 -22.17 4.94 -7.33
N PRO A 176 -23.39 4.69 -7.86
CA PRO A 176 -24.07 5.64 -8.75
C PRO A 176 -24.49 6.90 -7.96
N ALA A 177 -24.91 7.96 -8.66
CA ALA A 177 -25.37 9.19 -8.02
C ALA A 177 -26.60 8.99 -7.10
N LYS A 178 -27.41 7.96 -7.38
CA LYS A 178 -28.57 7.44 -6.63
C LYS A 178 -28.64 5.94 -7.01
N PRO A 179 -28.99 4.92 -6.20
CA PRO A 179 -29.23 4.75 -4.75
C PRO A 179 -27.91 4.36 -4.00
N PRO A 180 -27.87 3.66 -2.83
CA PRO A 180 -26.64 3.58 -2.01
C PRO A 180 -25.56 2.74 -2.68
N ALA A 181 -24.30 3.05 -2.35
CA ALA A 181 -23.16 2.29 -2.86
C ALA A 181 -23.25 0.82 -2.42
N ALA A 182 -22.96 -0.09 -3.34
CA ALA A 182 -22.96 -1.52 -3.11
C ALA A 182 -21.59 -2.12 -3.41
N LEU A 183 -21.13 -3.03 -2.56
CA LEU A 183 -19.96 -3.83 -2.85
C LEU A 183 -20.34 -4.96 -3.83
N CYS A 184 -19.78 -4.95 -5.03
CA CYS A 184 -20.06 -5.95 -6.06
C CYS A 184 -19.09 -7.14 -6.01
N VAL A 185 -17.82 -6.89 -5.69
CA VAL A 185 -16.77 -7.92 -5.58
C VAL A 185 -15.94 -7.64 -4.34
N PRO A 186 -15.85 -8.58 -3.38
CA PRO A 186 -14.90 -8.46 -2.28
C PRO A 186 -13.47 -8.65 -2.80
N GLY A 187 -12.52 -7.88 -2.27
CA GLY A 187 -11.11 -8.00 -2.64
C GLY A 187 -10.24 -8.53 -1.49
N ARG A 188 -8.93 -8.54 -1.72
CA ARG A 188 -7.94 -8.90 -0.69
C ARG A 188 -7.83 -7.80 0.36
N LEU A 189 -7.67 -8.20 1.63
CA LEU A 189 -7.29 -7.26 2.68
C LEU A 189 -5.76 -7.06 2.68
N GLY A 190 -5.32 -5.81 2.59
CA GLY A 190 -3.90 -5.45 2.61
C GLY A 190 -3.11 -5.74 1.31
N PRO A 191 -1.77 -5.71 1.40
CA PRO A 191 -0.88 -5.95 0.26
C PRO A 191 -1.00 -7.36 -0.33
N VAL A 192 -0.54 -7.56 -1.58
CA VAL A 192 -0.42 -8.90 -2.16
C VAL A 192 0.43 -9.83 -1.29
N ALA A 193 0.13 -11.12 -1.26
CA ALA A 193 0.77 -12.09 -0.36
C ALA A 193 2.30 -12.17 -0.49
N THR A 194 2.86 -11.83 -1.66
CA THR A 194 4.30 -11.81 -1.91
C THR A 194 4.97 -10.49 -1.54
N ALA A 195 4.19 -9.45 -1.20
CA ALA A 195 4.74 -8.17 -0.81
C ALA A 195 5.35 -8.28 0.59
N ARG A 196 6.55 -7.73 0.72
CA ARG A 196 7.22 -7.52 2.01
C ARG A 196 7.23 -6.04 2.31
N ARG A 197 7.21 -5.70 3.60
CA ARG A 197 7.52 -4.33 4.02
C ARG A 197 8.93 -3.99 3.57
N ILE A 198 9.07 -2.85 2.92
CA ILE A 198 10.34 -2.29 2.46
C ILE A 198 10.38 -0.80 2.80
N ALA A 199 11.56 -0.18 2.74
CA ALA A 199 11.70 1.26 3.01
C ALA A 199 10.72 2.13 2.21
N LEU A 200 10.40 1.75 0.97
CA LEU A 200 9.42 2.45 0.14
C LEU A 200 8.02 2.49 0.78
N THR A 201 7.61 1.45 1.52
CA THR A 201 6.34 1.45 2.27
C THR A 201 6.34 2.58 3.30
N ARG A 202 7.41 2.70 4.08
CA ARG A 202 7.58 3.76 5.08
C ARG A 202 7.63 5.15 4.44
N VAL A 203 8.29 5.30 3.28
CA VAL A 203 8.29 6.56 2.51
C VAL A 203 6.86 6.99 2.17
N TYR A 204 6.02 6.06 1.70
CA TYR A 204 4.63 6.39 1.40
C TYR A 204 3.79 6.64 2.66
N GLU A 205 4.02 5.91 3.75
CA GLU A 205 3.36 6.18 5.03
C GLU A 205 3.67 7.60 5.56
N GLU A 206 4.93 8.04 5.50
CA GLU A 206 5.32 9.39 5.90
C GLU A 206 4.75 10.46 4.96
N LYS A 207 4.75 10.20 3.65
CA LYS A 207 4.09 11.10 2.68
C LYS A 207 2.60 11.24 2.94
N LEU A 208 1.92 10.14 3.21
CA LEU A 208 0.50 10.15 3.57
C LEU A 208 0.25 10.80 4.92
N PHE A 209 1.21 10.71 5.86
CA PHE A 209 1.12 11.41 7.14
C PHE A 209 1.20 12.92 6.93
N SER A 210 2.14 13.38 6.10
CA SER A 210 2.21 14.78 5.69
C SER A 210 0.91 15.24 5.03
N TRP A 211 0.39 14.46 4.08
CA TRP A 211 -0.86 14.78 3.41
C TRP A 211 -2.06 14.86 4.34
N ALA A 212 -2.17 13.92 5.28
CA ALA A 212 -3.26 13.89 6.24
C ALA A 212 -3.21 15.11 7.17
N LEU A 213 -2.02 15.50 7.66
CA LEU A 213 -1.84 16.74 8.43
C LEU A 213 -2.20 17.98 7.62
N HIS A 214 -1.73 18.07 6.37
CA HIS A 214 -2.00 19.20 5.48
C HIS A 214 -3.49 19.36 5.16
N SER A 215 -4.16 18.25 4.82
CA SER A 215 -5.57 18.21 4.49
C SER A 215 -6.49 18.26 5.73
N ARG A 216 -5.93 18.27 6.94
CA ARG A 216 -6.65 18.22 8.23
C ARG A 216 -7.49 16.94 8.39
N TYR A 217 -7.07 15.86 7.75
CA TYR A 217 -7.60 14.52 7.99
C TYR A 217 -6.76 13.87 9.08
N GLY A 218 -7.41 13.48 10.17
CA GLY A 218 -6.75 12.84 11.30
C GLY A 218 -7.73 12.03 12.11
N PRO A 219 -7.24 11.25 13.09
CA PRO A 219 -8.13 10.60 14.04
C PRO A 219 -8.99 11.67 14.70
N ALA A 220 -10.29 11.38 14.86
CA ALA A 220 -11.16 12.24 15.62
C ALA A 220 -10.50 12.47 16.99
N SER A 221 -10.34 13.73 17.38
CA SER A 221 -9.90 14.02 18.75
C SER A 221 -10.84 13.28 19.69
N PRO A 222 -10.33 12.55 20.70
CA PRO A 222 -11.21 12.01 21.73
C PRO A 222 -11.93 13.21 22.34
N THR A 223 -13.19 13.43 21.95
CA THR A 223 -14.07 14.33 22.67
C THR A 223 -14.09 13.80 24.08
N ASN A 224 -13.49 14.54 25.02
CA ASN A 224 -13.60 14.27 26.46
C ASN A 224 -15.09 14.07 26.75
N ARG A 225 -15.49 12.81 26.94
CA ARG A 225 -16.79 12.42 27.46
C ARG A 225 -16.65 12.22 28.95
#